data_AF-A0A822BG58-F1
#
_entry.id   AF-A0A822BG58-F1
#
_cell.length_a   1.000
_cell.length_b   1.000
_cell.length_c   1.000
_cell.angle_alpha   90.00
_cell.angle_beta   90.00
_cell.angle_gamma   90.00
#
_symmetry.space_group_name_H-M   'P 1'
#
loop_
_entity.id
_entity.type
_entity.pdbx_description
1 polymer ?
#
loop_
_entity_poly.entity_id
_entity_poly.type
_entity_poly.pdbx_seq_one_letter_code
_entity_poly.pdbx_strand_id
1 'polypeptide(L)' 'MAIATGGGEEEATIQRILRITDVEQESLEILAPIGGYSSVPLVSLEEAVKPLVPILPDVQSNAYAAKLKCSKPADNLTQD' A
#
# COMPACT_ATOMS: atom_id res chain seq x y z
N MET A 1 -15.77 -36.05 43.19
CA MET A 1 -15.30 -34.75 42.66
C MET A 1 -14.18 -35.02 41.67
N ALA A 2 -14.36 -34.66 40.41
CA ALA A 2 -13.26 -34.57 39.45
C ALA A 2 -13.65 -33.48 38.44
N ILE A 3 -12.83 -32.43 38.41
CA ILE A 3 -12.98 -31.20 37.64
C ILE A 3 -12.45 -31.46 36.23
N ALA A 4 -13.27 -31.15 35.22
CA ALA A 4 -12.92 -31.30 33.81
C ALA A 4 -11.82 -30.30 33.42
N THR A 5 -10.70 -30.82 32.92
CA THR A 5 -9.59 -30.04 32.35
C THR A 5 -9.97 -29.54 30.96
N GLY A 6 -10.67 -28.40 30.91
CA GLY A 6 -11.08 -27.73 29.66
C GLY A 6 -10.13 -26.63 29.15
N GLY A 7 -8.90 -26.53 29.66
CA GLY A 7 -8.01 -25.40 29.36
C GLY A 7 -7.07 -25.55 28.15
N GLY A 8 -6.87 -26.78 27.63
CA GLY A 8 -5.84 -27.03 26.62
C GLY A 8 -6.20 -26.56 25.20
N GLU A 9 -7.49 -26.56 24.85
CA GLU A 9 -7.96 -26.18 23.52
C GLU A 9 -8.05 -24.66 23.35
N GLU A 10 -8.36 -23.94 24.44
CA GLU A 10 -8.45 -22.49 24.48
C GLU A 10 -7.07 -21.85 24.31
N GLU A 11 -6.07 -22.36 25.04
CA GLU A 11 -4.68 -21.91 24.95
C GLU A 11 -4.09 -22.10 23.54
N ALA A 12 -4.34 -23.28 22.93
CA ALA A 12 -3.89 -23.58 21.58
C ALA A 12 -4.56 -22.69 20.51
N THR A 13 -5.81 -22.30 20.75
CA THR A 13 -6.57 -21.40 19.87
C THR A 13 -6.04 -19.97 19.97
N ILE A 14 -5.80 -19.48 21.18
CA ILE A 14 -5.18 -18.16 21.43
C ILE A 14 -3.80 -18.09 20.75
N GLN A 15 -2.97 -19.12 20.89
CA GLN A 15 -1.65 -19.20 20.27
C GLN A 15 -1.68 -19.31 18.73
N ARG A 16 -2.81 -19.72 18.15
CA ARG A 16 -3.01 -19.74 16.70
C ARG A 16 -3.47 -18.37 16.21
N ILE A 17 -4.34 -17.68 16.95
CA ILE A 17 -4.81 -16.33 16.65
C ILE A 17 -3.64 -15.33 16.71
N LEU A 18 -2.80 -15.38 17.76
CA LEU A 18 -1.61 -14.52 17.89
C LEU A 18 -0.56 -14.75 16.78
N ARG A 19 -0.53 -15.94 16.18
CA ARG A 19 0.44 -16.27 15.11
C ARG A 19 0.08 -15.69 13.74
N ILE A 20 -1.18 -15.28 13.56
CA ILE A 20 -1.73 -14.92 12.26
C ILE A 20 -1.67 -13.41 12.02
N THR A 21 -1.59 -12.58 13.06
CA THR A 21 -1.57 -11.13 12.88
C THR A 21 -0.86 -10.42 14.05
N ASP A 22 0.15 -9.60 13.76
CA ASP A 22 0.84 -8.73 14.72
C ASP A 22 -0.01 -7.48 14.99
N VAL A 23 -1.17 -7.67 15.62
CA VAL A 23 -2.16 -6.61 15.90
C VAL A 23 -1.70 -5.69 17.03
N GLU A 24 -0.72 -6.09 17.85
CA GLU A 24 -0.26 -5.28 18.98
C GLU A 24 0.44 -3.99 18.54
N GLN A 25 1.00 -3.95 17.32
CA GLN A 25 1.72 -2.77 16.80
C GLN A 25 1.04 -2.06 15.62
N GLU A 26 -0.06 -2.61 15.08
CA GLU A 26 -0.80 -1.93 14.01
C GLU A 26 -1.68 -0.81 14.58
N SER A 27 -1.52 0.40 14.04
CA SER A 27 -2.42 1.51 14.37
C SER A 27 -3.84 1.17 13.91
N LEU A 28 -4.79 1.10 14.84
CA LEU A 28 -6.22 0.95 14.54
C LEU A 28 -6.84 2.22 13.90
N GLU A 29 -6.01 3.18 13.47
CA GLU A 29 -6.47 4.38 12.79
C GLU A 29 -7.03 4.02 11.42
N ILE A 30 -8.33 4.27 11.27
CA ILE A 30 -8.97 4.26 9.96
C ILE A 30 -8.48 5.51 9.23
N LEU A 31 -7.53 5.33 8.31
CA LEU A 31 -7.06 6.40 7.44
C LEU A 31 -8.24 6.88 6.58
N ALA A 32 -8.52 8.17 6.64
CA ALA A 32 -9.49 8.79 5.75
C ALA A 32 -8.99 8.62 4.29
N PRO A 33 -9.90 8.39 3.32
CA PRO A 33 -9.54 8.45 1.91
C PRO A 33 -8.81 9.76 1.62
N ILE A 34 -7.74 9.69 0.83
CA ILE A 34 -6.96 10.88 0.48
C ILE A 34 -7.86 11.86 -0.27
N GLY A 35 -8.32 12.89 0.44
CA GLY A 35 -9.23 13.91 -0.09
C GLY A 35 -8.50 14.94 -0.96
N GLY A 36 -9.26 15.63 -1.82
CA GLY A 36 -8.77 16.78 -2.59
C GLY A 36 -8.13 16.46 -3.94
N TYR A 37 -7.86 15.20 -4.25
CA TYR A 37 -7.32 14.79 -5.55
C TYR A 37 -8.40 14.56 -6.62
N SER A 38 -9.66 14.45 -6.23
CA SER A 38 -10.79 14.29 -7.16
C SER A 38 -10.99 15.48 -8.11
N SER A 39 -10.55 16.67 -7.71
CA SER A 39 -10.58 17.88 -8.52
C SER A 39 -9.24 18.20 -9.19
N VAL A 40 -8.19 17.42 -8.92
CA VAL A 40 -6.88 17.62 -9.53
C VAL A 40 -6.92 17.01 -10.93
N PRO A 41 -6.53 17.76 -11.97
CA PRO A 41 -6.49 17.21 -13.32
C PRO A 41 -5.49 16.05 -13.38
N LEU A 42 -5.87 14.99 -14.08
CA LEU A 42 -4.93 13.96 -14.48
C LEU A 42 -3.91 14.58 -15.42
N VAL A 43 -2.64 14.34 -15.14
CA VAL A 43 -1.53 14.85 -15.93
C VAL A 43 -0.63 13.70 -16.34
N SER A 44 0.18 13.92 -17.37
CA SER A 44 1.13 12.93 -17.83
C SER A 44 2.23 12.71 -16.77
N LEU A 45 2.88 11.55 -16.84
CA LEU A 45 4.01 11.24 -15.96
C LEU A 45 5.12 12.29 -16.08
N GLU A 46 5.40 12.82 -17.28
CA GLU A 46 6.41 13.86 -17.45
C GLU A 46 6.03 15.19 -16.80
N GLU A 47 4.74 15.55 -16.81
CA GLU A 47 4.26 16.75 -16.13
C GLU A 47 4.35 16.61 -14.62
N ALA A 48 3.96 15.44 -14.10
CA ALA A 48 3.98 15.14 -12.67
C ALA A 48 5.39 15.23 -12.06
N VAL A 49 6.43 14.89 -12.83
CA VAL A 49 7.82 14.89 -12.33
C VAL A 49 8.53 16.24 -12.42
N LYS A 50 8.04 17.22 -13.18
CA LYS A 50 8.64 18.56 -13.30
C LYS A 50 9.01 19.21 -11.95
N PRO A 51 8.10 19.28 -10.95
CA PRO A 51 8.43 19.90 -9.66
C PRO A 51 9.51 19.13 -8.87
N LEU A 52 9.78 17.87 -9.22
CA LEU A 52 10.75 17.02 -8.54
C LEU A 52 12.18 17.17 -9.09
N VAL A 53 12.33 17.67 -10.32
CA VAL A 53 13.62 17.81 -11.01
C VAL A 53 14.69 18.56 -10.20
N PRO A 54 14.38 19.66 -9.48
CA PRO A 54 15.39 20.37 -8.68
C PRO A 54 15.97 19.53 -7.53
N ILE A 55 15.23 18.51 -7.07
CA ILE A 55 15.60 17.63 -5.95
C ILE A 55 16.23 16.34 -6.48
N LEU A 56 15.69 15.81 -7.58
CA LEU A 56 16.07 14.56 -8.21
C LEU A 56 16.21 14.76 -9.72
N PRO A 57 17.37 15.24 -10.21
CA PRO A 57 17.54 15.59 -11.62
C PRO A 57 17.25 14.44 -12.60
N ASP A 58 17.58 13.22 -12.20
CA ASP A 58 17.45 12.03 -13.05
C ASP A 58 15.99 11.57 -13.22
N VAL A 59 15.06 12.10 -12.42
CA VAL A 59 13.64 11.67 -12.43
C VAL A 59 12.98 11.89 -13.79
N GLN A 60 13.38 12.94 -14.52
CA GLN A 60 12.82 13.25 -15.83
C GLN A 60 13.21 12.19 -16.87
N SER A 61 14.48 11.77 -16.88
CA SER A 61 14.98 10.70 -17.74
C SER A 61 14.31 9.36 -17.42
N ASN A 62 14.09 9.08 -16.13
CA ASN A 62 13.41 7.88 -15.68
C ASN A 62 11.93 7.85 -16.10
N ALA A 63 11.22 8.98 -15.99
CA ALA A 63 9.84 9.11 -16.47
C ALA A 63 9.74 8.83 -17.97
N TYR A 64 10.63 9.42 -18.77
CA TYR A 64 10.69 9.18 -20.20
C TYR A 64 10.97 7.70 -20.55
N ALA A 65 11.94 7.09 -19.87
CA ALA A 65 12.27 5.69 -20.08
C ALA A 65 11.12 4.75 -19.66
N ALA A 66 10.40 5.08 -18.58
CA ALA A 66 9.25 4.32 -18.12
C ALA A 66 8.13 4.32 -19.18
N LYS A 67 7.81 5.50 -19.73
CA LYS A 67 6.80 5.64 -20.78
C LYS A 67 7.13 4.83 -22.03
N LEU A 68 8.39 4.87 -22.49
CA LEU A 68 8.82 4.10 -23.65
C LEU A 68 8.79 2.59 -23.43
N LYS A 69 9.04 2.13 -22.21
CA LYS A 69 9.10 0.69 -21.88
C LYS A 69 7.74 0.12 -21.48
N CYS A 70 6.79 0.95 -21.08
CA CYS A 70 5.45 0.52 -20.71
C CYS A 70 4.60 0.28 -21.96
N SER A 71 4.54 -0.96 -22.44
CA SER A 71 3.70 -1.35 -23.59
C SER A 71 2.33 -1.90 -23.17
N LYS A 72 2.21 -2.39 -21.94
CA LYS A 72 0.96 -2.94 -21.38
C LYS A 72 0.89 -2.60 -19.88
N PRO A 73 0.25 -1.49 -19.50
CA PRO A 73 0.09 -1.11 -18.11
C PRO A 73 -0.71 -2.16 -17.34
N ALA A 74 -0.35 -2.39 -16.08
CA ALA A 74 -1.11 -3.27 -15.18
C ALA A 74 -2.41 -2.58 -14.73
N ASP A 75 -3.34 -3.36 -14.16
CA ASP A 75 -4.48 -2.85 -13.38
C ASP A 75 -5.40 -1.84 -14.09
N ASN A 76 -5.58 -2.00 -15.42
CA ASN A 76 -6.32 -1.06 -16.27
C ASN A 76 -5.79 0.39 -16.22
N LEU A 77 -4.52 0.57 -15.84
CA LEU A 77 -3.85 1.86 -15.89
C LEU A 77 -3.66 2.31 -17.34
N THR A 78 -3.61 3.62 -17.55
CA THR A 78 -3.31 4.19 -18.86
C THR A 78 -1.81 4.14 -19.11
N GLN A 79 -1.43 4.05 -20.39
CA GLN A 79 -0.02 4.00 -20.78
C GLN A 79 0.69 5.30 -20.48
N ASP A 80 -0.02 6.40 -20.71
CA ASP A 80 0.12 7.77 -20.20
C ASP A 80 -0.85 8.64 -21.02
#